data_AF-A0A5N9AEK1-F1
#
_entry.id   AF-A0A5N9AEK1-F1
#
_cell.length_a   1.000
_cell.length_b   1.000
_cell.length_c   1.000
_cell.angle_alpha   90.00
_cell.angle_beta   90.00
_cell.angle_gamma   90.00
#
_symmetry.space_group_name_H-M   'P 1'
#
loop_
_entity.id
_entity.type
_entity.pdbx_description
1 polymer ?
#
loop_
_entity_poly.entity_id
_entity_poly.type
_entity_poly.pdbx_seq_one_letter_code
_entity_poly.pdbx_strand_id
1 'polypeptide(L)'
;MDCGNCVFKITDGNPPMSGGPWGGGQTGCEAGRLQKLIDRGKATRRVDQDSYELTQFCNMFRSSRWNGETPEEAREEVTLSFGVVVQDDPSKTFEELQKSVLSATSVDYDKEKVKIVVSTSPSRDVAKLVNLIHESQKSIDKVEFVSHLHDVKPLKEKDSFQKIVNYNFFVYLKCGDLIGSGDFKRIDEILNDDLKQICLFRGMGNTYYTQSKVVREIYLNHNDYDLMLKDLQNTSIKQGMYQDLYE
;
A
#
# COMPACT_ATOMS: atom_id res chain seq x y z
N MET A 1 -17.56 -8.73 8.14
CA MET A 1 -17.94 -7.71 7.14
C MET A 1 -19.44 -7.62 7.16
N ASP A 2 -19.99 -6.45 7.48
CA ASP A 2 -21.43 -6.20 7.39
C ASP A 2 -21.77 -5.88 5.92
N CYS A 3 -22.32 -6.87 5.21
CA CYS A 3 -22.54 -6.82 3.76
C CYS A 3 -23.81 -6.06 3.35
N GLY A 4 -24.47 -5.34 4.27
CA GLY A 4 -25.64 -4.51 3.96
C GLY A 4 -25.38 -3.43 2.90
N ASN A 5 -24.10 -3.08 2.67
CA ASN A 5 -23.66 -2.10 1.66
C ASN A 5 -22.96 -2.74 0.44
N CYS A 6 -22.89 -4.07 0.35
CA CYS A 6 -22.24 -4.81 -0.74
C CYS A 6 -23.21 -5.18 -1.88
N VAL A 7 -24.26 -4.38 -2.08
CA VAL A 7 -25.32 -4.60 -3.06
C VAL A 7 -25.25 -3.49 -4.09
N PHE A 8 -25.01 -3.82 -5.36
CA PHE A 8 -25.12 -2.83 -6.45
C PHE A 8 -26.50 -2.88 -7.04
N LYS A 9 -27.27 -1.79 -6.94
CA LYS A 9 -28.58 -1.70 -7.57
C LYS A 9 -28.44 -1.02 -8.94
N ILE A 10 -28.90 -1.67 -10.01
CA ILE A 10 -29.09 -1.01 -11.30
C ILE A 10 -30.50 -0.43 -11.31
N THR A 11 -30.63 0.89 -11.35
CA THR A 11 -31.92 1.52 -11.70
C THR A 11 -32.02 1.64 -13.22
N ASP A 12 -32.96 0.88 -13.78
CA ASP A 12 -33.47 0.87 -15.16
C ASP A 12 -32.69 1.66 -16.23
N GLY A 13 -31.86 0.93 -16.97
CA GLY A 13 -31.66 1.14 -18.41
C GLY A 13 -30.72 2.26 -18.85
N ASN A 14 -30.31 3.17 -17.96
CA ASN A 14 -29.27 4.16 -18.27
C ASN A 14 -28.23 4.19 -17.16
N PRO A 15 -26.93 3.94 -17.45
CA PRO A 15 -25.88 4.21 -16.48
C PRO A 15 -25.92 5.72 -16.15
N PRO A 16 -25.98 6.12 -14.86
CA PRO A 16 -25.91 7.54 -14.52
C PRO A 16 -24.58 8.10 -15.05
N MET A 17 -24.67 9.03 -16.01
CA MET A 17 -23.52 9.74 -16.56
C MET A 17 -23.09 10.82 -15.56
N SER A 18 -22.14 10.50 -14.69
CA SER A 18 -21.44 11.42 -13.78
C SER A 18 -22.33 12.24 -12.81
N GLY A 19 -21.82 12.49 -11.60
CA GLY A 19 -22.52 13.19 -10.52
C GLY A 19 -22.69 14.70 -10.76
N GLY A 20 -23.34 15.09 -11.86
CA GLY A 20 -23.80 16.47 -12.06
C GLY A 20 -25.11 16.74 -11.31
N PRO A 21 -25.49 18.02 -11.11
CA PRO A 21 -26.63 18.44 -10.28
C PRO A 21 -28.02 17.94 -10.75
N TRP A 22 -28.09 17.23 -11.89
CA TRP A 22 -29.32 16.69 -12.46
C TRP A 22 -29.17 15.24 -12.97
N GLY A 23 -28.05 14.57 -12.72
CA GLY A 23 -27.81 13.16 -13.06
C GLY A 23 -27.87 12.29 -11.80
N GLY A 24 -28.51 11.12 -11.87
CA GLY A 24 -28.68 10.22 -10.73
C GLY A 24 -27.37 10.01 -9.97
N GLY A 25 -27.41 10.19 -8.65
CA GLY A 25 -26.22 10.11 -7.81
C GLY A 25 -25.49 8.79 -7.99
N GLN A 26 -24.16 8.83 -7.95
CA GLN A 26 -23.33 7.64 -7.97
C GLN A 26 -23.67 6.77 -6.76
N THR A 27 -24.36 5.66 -6.97
CA THR A 27 -24.68 4.71 -5.89
C THR A 27 -24.15 3.34 -6.30
N GLY A 28 -22.97 2.99 -5.78
CA GLY A 28 -22.32 1.72 -6.10
C GLY A 28 -20.87 1.87 -6.57
N CYS A 29 -20.37 0.84 -7.27
CA CYS A 29 -19.00 0.72 -7.77
C CYS A 29 -18.94 1.11 -9.24
N GLU A 30 -19.49 2.29 -9.53
CA GLU A 30 -19.80 2.76 -10.87
C GLU A 30 -18.60 3.33 -11.63
N ALA A 31 -17.40 3.26 -11.06
CA ALA A 31 -16.15 3.62 -11.76
C ALA A 31 -15.59 2.45 -12.61
N GLY A 32 -16.42 1.85 -13.47
CA GLY A 32 -15.99 0.80 -14.41
C GLY A 32 -15.52 -0.52 -13.77
N ARG A 33 -15.83 -0.75 -12.50
CA ARG A 33 -15.35 -1.89 -11.71
C ARG A 33 -16.28 -3.09 -11.73
N LEU A 34 -17.58 -2.88 -11.93
CA LEU A 34 -18.57 -3.95 -11.92
C LEU A 34 -18.26 -5.04 -12.95
N GLN A 35 -17.93 -4.67 -14.19
CA GLN A 35 -17.59 -5.65 -15.22
C GLN A 35 -16.38 -6.49 -14.81
N LYS A 36 -15.31 -5.86 -14.27
CA LYS A 36 -14.14 -6.59 -13.76
C LYS A 36 -14.50 -7.55 -12.61
N LEU A 37 -15.44 -7.17 -11.74
CA LEU A 37 -15.94 -8.05 -10.68
C LEU A 37 -16.77 -9.21 -11.26
N ILE A 38 -17.59 -8.98 -12.29
CA ILE A 38 -18.35 -10.02 -13.00
C ILE A 38 -17.39 -11.01 -13.66
N ASP A 39 -16.42 -10.51 -14.43
CA ASP A 39 -15.44 -11.33 -15.16
C ASP A 39 -14.62 -12.24 -14.22
N ARG A 40 -14.49 -11.85 -12.95
CA ARG A 40 -13.83 -12.62 -11.89
C ARG A 40 -14.74 -13.53 -11.07
N GLY A 41 -16.03 -13.59 -11.40
CA GLY A 41 -17.03 -14.31 -10.61
C GLY A 41 -17.21 -13.73 -9.21
N LYS A 42 -16.89 -12.45 -9.01
CA LYS A 42 -17.01 -11.73 -7.73
C LYS A 42 -18.27 -10.90 -7.61
N ALA A 43 -19.01 -10.75 -8.71
CA ALA A 43 -20.34 -10.15 -8.74
C ALA A 43 -21.31 -11.10 -9.45
N THR A 44 -22.42 -11.44 -8.78
CA THR A 44 -23.47 -12.29 -9.35
C THR A 44 -24.82 -11.61 -9.21
N ARG A 45 -25.69 -11.78 -10.21
CA ARG A 45 -27.06 -11.23 -10.21
C ARG A 45 -28.04 -12.37 -10.47
N ARG A 46 -29.11 -12.44 -9.66
CA ARG A 46 -30.24 -13.35 -9.91
C ARG A 46 -31.19 -12.73 -10.93
N VAL A 47 -31.87 -13.56 -11.72
CA VAL A 47 -32.75 -13.14 -12.83
C VAL A 47 -33.91 -12.26 -12.36
N ASP A 48 -34.32 -12.40 -11.09
CA ASP A 48 -35.43 -11.71 -10.43
C ASP A 48 -34.99 -10.50 -9.57
N GLN A 49 -33.71 -10.13 -9.60
CA GLN A 49 -33.17 -9.04 -8.79
C GLN A 49 -32.63 -7.91 -9.66
N ASP A 50 -32.82 -6.67 -9.21
CA ASP A 50 -32.22 -5.47 -9.82
C ASP A 50 -30.86 -5.13 -9.23
N SER A 51 -30.21 -6.11 -8.58
CA SER A 51 -28.94 -5.90 -7.93
C SER A 51 -27.93 -7.03 -8.08
N TYR A 52 -26.64 -6.67 -8.09
CA TYR A 52 -25.54 -7.63 -7.95
C TYR A 52 -25.20 -7.83 -6.48
N GLU A 53 -25.07 -9.10 -6.10
CA GLU A 53 -24.43 -9.54 -4.87
C GLU A 53 -22.92 -9.63 -5.09
N LEU A 54 -22.15 -9.01 -4.19
CA LEU A 54 -20.71 -9.05 -4.23
C LEU A 54 -20.12 -9.98 -3.19
N THR A 55 -19.14 -10.77 -3.63
CA THR A 55 -18.28 -11.55 -2.73
C THR A 55 -16.97 -10.83 -2.40
N GLN A 56 -16.75 -9.66 -2.99
CA GLN A 56 -15.57 -8.81 -2.78
C GLN A 56 -15.99 -7.36 -2.55
N PHE A 57 -15.31 -6.69 -1.63
CA PHE A 57 -15.49 -5.25 -1.39
C PHE A 57 -15.05 -4.43 -2.60
N CYS A 58 -15.85 -3.45 -2.99
CA CYS A 58 -15.44 -2.45 -3.95
C CYS A 58 -14.78 -1.25 -3.26
N ASN A 59 -13.47 -1.07 -3.49
CA ASN A 59 -12.68 0.08 -3.03
C ASN A 59 -13.21 1.43 -3.56
N MET A 60 -13.88 1.43 -4.71
CA MET A 60 -14.51 2.62 -5.30
C MET A 60 -16.01 2.76 -4.96
N PHE A 61 -16.53 2.03 -3.97
CA PHE A 61 -17.91 2.23 -3.53
C PHE A 61 -18.07 3.64 -2.97
N ARG A 62 -19.11 4.35 -3.41
CA ARG A 62 -19.46 5.68 -2.90
C ARG A 62 -20.92 5.70 -2.46
N SER A 63 -21.14 6.33 -1.31
CA SER A 63 -22.47 6.59 -0.77
C SER A 63 -23.06 7.84 -1.41
N SER A 64 -24.38 8.04 -1.29
CA SER A 64 -25.07 9.26 -1.71
C SER A 64 -24.60 10.55 -1.00
N ARG A 65 -23.72 10.44 0.00
CA ARG A 65 -23.10 11.56 0.73
C ARG A 65 -21.68 11.88 0.27
N TRP A 66 -21.17 11.17 -0.74
CA TRP A 66 -19.87 11.50 -1.32
C TRP A 66 -19.99 12.76 -2.18
N ASN A 67 -19.09 13.71 -1.98
CA ASN A 67 -19.16 15.04 -2.62
C ASN A 67 -18.20 15.17 -3.81
N GLY A 68 -17.48 14.10 -4.19
CA GLY A 68 -16.68 14.11 -5.40
C GLY A 68 -17.57 14.07 -6.64
N GLU A 69 -17.11 14.69 -7.70
CA GLU A 69 -17.86 14.91 -8.93
C GLU A 69 -17.39 13.95 -10.05
N THR A 70 -16.18 13.42 -9.95
CA THR A 70 -15.53 12.67 -11.04
C THR A 70 -14.98 11.28 -10.66
N PRO A 71 -14.99 10.30 -11.58
CA PRO A 71 -14.29 9.01 -11.38
C PRO A 71 -12.79 9.16 -11.06
N GLU A 72 -12.15 10.21 -11.55
CA GLU A 72 -10.75 10.54 -11.32
C GLU A 72 -10.50 10.88 -9.83
N GLU A 73 -11.35 11.72 -9.22
CA GLU A 73 -11.30 12.01 -7.79
C GLU A 73 -11.53 10.75 -6.95
N ALA A 74 -12.48 9.90 -7.36
CA ALA A 74 -12.69 8.61 -6.71
C ALA A 74 -11.47 7.69 -6.83
N ARG A 75 -10.73 7.76 -7.95
CA ARG A 75 -9.52 6.97 -8.17
C ARG A 75 -8.37 7.47 -7.28
N GLU A 76 -8.22 8.79 -7.15
CA GLU A 76 -7.21 9.43 -6.31
C GLU A 76 -7.37 9.09 -4.82
N GLU A 77 -8.62 9.01 -4.34
CA GLU A 77 -8.94 8.60 -2.97
C GLU A 77 -8.53 7.15 -2.65
N VAL A 78 -8.49 6.27 -3.66
CA VAL A 78 -8.11 4.86 -3.48
C VAL A 78 -6.65 4.57 -3.86
N THR A 79 -5.93 5.55 -4.39
CA THR A 79 -4.50 5.46 -4.68
C THR A 79 -3.74 5.12 -3.41
N LEU A 80 -2.96 4.03 -3.49
CA LEU A 80 -2.24 3.47 -2.36
C LEU A 80 -1.14 4.40 -1.87
N SER A 81 -0.88 4.31 -0.57
CA SER A 81 0.24 4.97 0.09
C SER A 81 1.24 3.97 0.62
N PHE A 82 2.54 4.27 0.47
CA PHE A 82 3.64 3.41 0.85
C PHE A 82 4.52 4.04 1.93
N GLY A 83 4.65 3.35 3.05
CA GLY A 83 5.59 3.66 4.12
C GLY A 83 6.83 2.78 4.01
N VAL A 84 7.97 3.38 3.72
CA VAL A 84 9.25 2.69 3.60
C VAL A 84 10.09 2.93 4.86
N VAL A 85 10.55 1.87 5.49
CA VAL A 85 11.58 1.92 6.53
C VAL A 85 12.87 1.36 5.95
N VAL A 86 13.93 2.15 6.00
CA VAL A 86 15.28 1.71 5.65
C VAL A 86 16.04 1.47 6.95
N GLN A 87 16.27 0.20 7.29
CA GLN A 87 17.03 -0.18 8.47
C GLN A 87 18.53 -0.11 8.16
N ASP A 88 19.20 0.83 8.82
CA ASP A 88 20.65 0.90 8.81
C ASP A 88 21.27 -0.28 9.56
N ASP A 89 22.45 -0.68 9.10
CA ASP A 89 23.29 -1.70 9.68
C ASP A 89 24.70 -1.11 9.86
N PRO A 90 25.18 -0.91 11.09
CA PRO A 90 26.50 -0.34 11.36
C PRO A 90 27.67 -1.15 10.77
N SER A 91 27.46 -2.43 10.47
CA SER A 91 28.47 -3.27 9.80
C SER A 91 28.61 -2.97 8.30
N LYS A 92 27.63 -2.25 7.72
CA LYS A 92 27.57 -1.89 6.31
C LYS A 92 28.11 -0.49 6.04
N THR A 93 28.48 -0.25 4.78
CA THR A 93 29.00 1.03 4.32
C THR A 93 27.91 2.11 4.29
N PHE A 94 28.29 3.39 4.32
CA PHE A 94 27.32 4.48 4.19
C PHE A 94 26.74 4.52 2.77
N GLU A 95 27.52 4.10 1.78
CA GLU A 95 27.15 4.00 0.38
C GLU A 95 26.03 2.97 0.16
N GLU A 96 26.03 1.84 0.89
CA GLU A 96 24.93 0.87 0.87
C GLU A 96 23.62 1.46 1.42
N LEU A 97 23.71 2.21 2.52
CA LEU A 97 22.56 2.91 3.09
C LEU A 97 22.02 3.94 2.11
N GLN A 98 22.90 4.78 1.57
CA GLN A 98 22.56 5.80 0.57
C GLN A 98 21.89 5.16 -0.65
N LYS A 99 22.41 4.04 -1.15
CA LYS A 99 21.83 3.32 -2.28
C LYS A 99 20.38 2.88 -2.00
N SER A 100 20.13 2.38 -0.80
CA SER A 100 18.80 1.92 -0.37
C SER A 100 17.82 3.09 -0.33
N VAL A 101 18.20 4.19 0.33
CA VAL A 101 17.40 5.41 0.42
C VAL A 101 17.13 6.01 -0.97
N LEU A 102 18.16 6.13 -1.80
CA LEU A 102 18.02 6.70 -3.14
C LEU A 102 17.09 5.86 -4.02
N SER A 103 17.17 4.51 -3.94
CA SER A 103 16.25 3.64 -4.68
C SER A 103 14.79 3.90 -4.31
N ALA A 104 14.50 4.10 -3.01
CA ALA A 104 13.18 4.42 -2.52
C ALA A 104 12.71 5.83 -2.94
N THR A 105 13.62 6.79 -3.10
CA THR A 105 13.27 8.15 -3.59
C THR A 105 13.02 8.21 -5.09
N SER A 106 13.64 7.30 -5.85
CA SER A 106 13.59 7.27 -7.32
C SER A 106 12.37 6.52 -7.91
N VAL A 107 11.41 6.12 -7.09
CA VAL A 107 10.20 5.41 -7.54
C VAL A 107 9.36 6.25 -8.51
N ASP A 108 8.83 5.64 -9.56
CA ASP A 108 7.89 6.26 -10.50
C ASP A 108 6.47 6.15 -9.93
N TYR A 109 6.20 6.99 -8.93
CA TYR A 109 4.93 7.02 -8.21
C TYR A 109 4.67 8.40 -7.63
N ASP A 110 3.42 8.66 -7.24
CA ASP A 110 3.04 9.90 -6.56
C ASP A 110 3.84 10.07 -5.26
N LYS A 111 4.66 11.13 -5.23
CA LYS A 111 5.59 11.44 -4.15
C LYS A 111 4.87 11.78 -2.85
N GLU A 112 3.65 12.31 -2.91
CA GLU A 112 2.87 12.64 -1.72
C GLU A 112 2.35 11.39 -0.99
N LYS A 113 2.20 10.29 -1.73
CA LYS A 113 1.74 8.98 -1.24
C LYS A 113 2.88 8.12 -0.69
N VAL A 114 4.12 8.60 -0.73
CA VAL A 114 5.29 7.87 -0.23
C VAL A 114 5.86 8.58 1.00
N LYS A 115 6.29 7.80 1.99
CA LYS A 115 7.09 8.29 3.11
C LYS A 115 8.25 7.34 3.36
N ILE A 116 9.42 7.91 3.63
CA ILE A 116 10.65 7.15 3.88
C ILE A 116 11.18 7.52 5.27
N VAL A 117 11.46 6.50 6.07
CA VAL A 117 12.00 6.61 7.41
C VAL A 117 13.31 5.83 7.47
N VAL A 118 14.42 6.53 7.69
CA VAL A 118 15.71 5.89 7.89
C VAL A 118 15.89 5.58 9.38
N SER A 119 15.92 4.30 9.72
CA SER A 119 16.12 3.80 11.08
C SER A 119 17.61 3.57 11.31
N THR A 120 18.27 4.38 12.14
CA THR A 120 19.74 4.35 12.31
C THR A 120 20.18 4.45 13.77
N SER A 121 21.45 4.14 14.03
CA SER A 121 22.08 4.29 15.35
C SER A 121 22.97 5.54 15.40
N PRO A 122 23.37 6.02 16.60
CA PRO A 122 24.19 7.22 16.76
C PRO A 122 25.63 7.04 16.27
N SER A 123 26.01 5.82 15.88
CA SER A 123 27.34 5.48 15.36
C SER A 123 27.62 6.04 13.97
N ARG A 124 26.59 6.46 13.24
CA ARG A 124 26.75 7.10 11.92
C ARG A 124 27.11 8.58 12.05
N ASP A 125 27.84 9.07 11.05
CA ASP A 125 28.09 10.50 10.89
C ASP A 125 26.76 11.23 10.63
N VAL A 126 26.30 11.98 11.64
CA VAL A 126 25.03 12.71 11.61
C VAL A 126 25.02 13.75 10.49
N ALA A 127 26.14 14.39 10.17
CA ALA A 127 26.20 15.37 9.10
C ALA A 127 25.93 14.71 7.74
N LYS A 128 26.48 13.51 7.50
CA LYS A 128 26.20 12.73 6.30
C LYS A 128 24.73 12.28 6.22
N LEU A 129 24.15 11.85 7.33
CA LEU A 129 22.74 11.49 7.40
C LEU A 129 21.83 12.69 7.09
N VAL A 130 22.07 13.84 7.73
CA VAL A 130 21.31 15.07 7.47
C VAL A 130 21.38 15.47 6.00
N ASN A 131 22.58 15.41 5.40
CA ASN A 131 22.76 15.70 3.99
C ASN A 131 21.99 14.71 3.10
N LEU A 132 22.07 13.40 3.39
CA LEU A 132 21.32 12.39 2.65
C LEU A 132 19.81 12.63 2.69
N ILE A 133 19.28 12.99 3.86
CA ILE A 133 17.87 13.28 4.05
C ILE A 133 17.48 14.55 3.28
N HIS A 134 18.27 15.62 3.38
CA HIS A 134 18.00 16.87 2.66
C HIS A 134 18.01 16.69 1.14
N GLU A 135 18.96 15.91 0.60
CA GLU A 135 18.99 15.59 -0.83
C GLU A 135 17.80 14.71 -1.24
N SER A 136 17.42 13.74 -0.40
CA SER A 136 16.26 12.87 -0.64
C SER A 136 14.94 13.65 -0.63
N GLN A 137 14.84 14.68 0.21
CA GLN A 137 13.68 15.56 0.31
C GLN A 137 13.42 16.38 -0.96
N LYS A 138 14.41 16.55 -1.84
CA LYS A 138 14.19 17.17 -3.16
C LYS A 138 13.33 16.32 -4.09
N SER A 139 13.23 15.01 -3.82
CA SER A 139 12.43 14.06 -4.60
C SER A 139 11.14 13.65 -3.87
N ILE A 140 11.19 13.48 -2.55
CA ILE A 140 10.05 13.10 -1.70
C ILE A 140 10.11 13.92 -0.41
N ASP A 141 9.16 14.83 -0.21
CA ASP A 141 9.15 15.72 0.96
C ASP A 141 9.13 14.97 2.30
N LYS A 142 8.44 13.82 2.35
CA LYS A 142 8.24 13.00 3.56
C LYS A 142 9.39 12.01 3.77
N VAL A 143 10.62 12.51 3.79
CA VAL A 143 11.80 11.72 4.17
C VAL A 143 12.32 12.21 5.51
N GLU A 144 12.49 11.29 6.47
CA GLU A 144 13.02 11.59 7.80
C GLU A 144 13.93 10.45 8.30
N PHE A 145 14.67 10.68 9.37
CA PHE A 145 15.42 9.63 10.05
C PHE A 145 15.09 9.59 11.54
N VAL A 146 15.24 8.41 12.13
CA VAL A 146 15.14 8.15 13.57
C VAL A 146 16.47 7.59 14.03
N SER A 147 17.14 8.30 14.94
CA SER A 147 18.37 7.82 15.58
C SER A 147 18.02 7.17 16.91
N HIS A 148 18.24 5.86 17.01
CA HIS A 148 17.85 5.06 18.18
C HIS A 148 18.98 5.01 19.21
N LEU A 149 18.72 5.48 20.43
CA LEU A 149 19.70 5.41 21.53
C LEU A 149 19.80 4.02 22.16
N HIS A 150 18.85 3.14 21.88
CA HIS A 150 18.81 1.74 22.31
C HIS A 150 19.14 0.77 21.18
N ASP A 151 19.68 -0.39 21.51
CA ASP A 151 19.95 -1.47 20.56
C ASP A 151 18.90 -2.61 20.58
N VAL A 152 17.70 -2.32 21.09
CA VAL A 152 16.62 -3.30 21.18
C VAL A 152 15.79 -3.27 19.91
N LYS A 153 15.94 -4.29 19.05
CA LYS A 153 15.27 -4.40 17.74
C LYS A 153 13.76 -4.08 17.77
N PRO A 154 12.94 -4.69 18.64
CA PRO A 154 11.51 -4.38 18.71
C PRO A 154 11.19 -2.90 18.99
N LEU A 155 12.03 -2.23 19.79
CA LEU A 155 11.84 -0.80 20.08
C LEU A 155 12.21 0.05 18.86
N LYS A 156 13.32 -0.26 18.18
CA LYS A 156 13.71 0.42 16.93
C LYS A 156 12.65 0.30 15.84
N GLU A 157 12.11 -0.91 15.67
CA GLU A 157 11.04 -1.21 14.72
C GLU A 157 9.77 -0.44 15.09
N LYS A 158 9.36 -0.46 16.36
CA LYS A 158 8.20 0.30 16.84
C LYS A 158 8.32 1.80 16.53
N ASP A 159 9.45 2.41 16.89
CA ASP A 159 9.68 3.85 16.72
C ASP A 159 9.64 4.25 15.23
N SER A 160 10.13 3.36 14.36
CA SER A 160 10.11 3.58 12.89
C SER A 160 8.72 3.32 12.30
N PHE A 161 8.04 2.24 12.69
CA PHE A 161 6.72 1.88 12.17
C PHE A 161 5.62 2.85 12.59
N GLN A 162 5.71 3.45 13.78
CA GLN A 162 4.77 4.49 14.21
C GLN A 162 4.73 5.69 13.25
N LYS A 163 5.85 6.00 12.57
CA LYS A 163 5.93 7.09 11.61
C LYS A 163 5.18 6.82 10.31
N ILE A 164 4.91 5.55 10.00
CA ILE A 164 4.26 5.11 8.75
C ILE A 164 2.96 4.34 8.99
N VAL A 165 2.48 4.26 10.23
CA VAL A 165 1.34 3.40 10.62
C VAL A 165 0.05 3.65 9.82
N ASN A 166 -0.14 4.87 9.32
CA ASN A 166 -1.33 5.28 8.56
C ASN A 166 -1.22 5.01 7.06
N TYR A 167 -0.09 4.50 6.57
CA TYR A 167 0.09 4.15 5.17
C TYR A 167 -0.58 2.80 4.87
N ASN A 168 -0.87 2.53 3.59
CA ASN A 168 -1.54 1.29 3.17
C ASN A 168 -0.59 0.10 3.16
N PHE A 169 0.66 0.33 2.77
CA PHE A 169 1.72 -0.67 2.68
C PHE A 169 2.94 -0.29 3.51
N PHE A 170 3.55 -1.29 4.15
CA PHE A 170 4.87 -1.22 4.74
C PHE A 170 5.88 -1.88 3.81
N VAL A 171 7.02 -1.23 3.65
CA VAL A 171 8.20 -1.74 2.97
C VAL A 171 9.35 -1.64 3.95
N TYR A 172 9.92 -2.77 4.32
CA TYR A 172 11.07 -2.80 5.22
C TYR A 172 12.30 -3.22 4.44
N LEU A 173 13.22 -2.28 4.25
CA LEU A 173 14.47 -2.49 3.55
C LEU A 173 15.61 -2.66 4.55
N LYS A 174 16.46 -3.65 4.34
CA LYS A 174 17.76 -3.70 5.00
C LYS A 174 18.76 -2.84 4.23
N CYS A 175 19.81 -2.42 4.91
CA CYS A 175 20.90 -1.70 4.28
C CYS A 175 21.49 -2.51 3.10
N GLY A 176 21.39 -1.94 1.91
CA GLY A 176 21.81 -2.53 0.63
C GLY A 176 20.65 -3.04 -0.25
N ASP A 177 19.45 -3.22 0.31
CA ASP A 177 18.26 -3.62 -0.44
C ASP A 177 17.75 -2.48 -1.35
N LEU A 178 17.03 -2.85 -2.42
CA LEU A 178 16.55 -1.90 -3.42
C LEU A 178 15.05 -2.06 -3.66
N ILE A 179 14.40 -0.95 -3.95
CA ILE A 179 13.04 -0.90 -4.49
C ILE A 179 13.12 -0.75 -6.01
N GLY A 180 12.36 -1.56 -6.75
CA GLY A 180 12.19 -1.39 -8.18
C GLY A 180 11.40 -0.11 -8.46
N SER A 181 11.83 0.69 -9.43
CA SER A 181 11.22 2.01 -9.70
C SER A 181 9.72 1.92 -10.02
N GLY A 182 9.26 0.85 -10.65
CA GLY A 182 7.85 0.62 -10.99
C GLY A 182 7.04 -0.19 -9.97
N ASP A 183 7.64 -0.64 -8.87
CA ASP A 183 7.01 -1.61 -7.95
C ASP A 183 5.72 -1.04 -7.33
N PHE A 184 5.74 0.22 -6.87
CA PHE A 184 4.58 0.87 -6.26
C PHE A 184 3.42 1.03 -7.25
N LYS A 185 3.72 1.47 -8.47
CA LYS A 185 2.74 1.61 -9.54
C LYS A 185 2.09 0.27 -9.88
N ARG A 186 2.91 -0.77 -10.04
CA ARG A 186 2.44 -2.13 -10.33
C ARG A 186 1.56 -2.69 -9.21
N ILE A 187 1.91 -2.46 -7.95
CA ILE A 187 1.08 -2.89 -6.81
C ILE A 187 -0.26 -2.15 -6.82
N ASP A 188 -0.27 -0.84 -7.07
CA ASP A 188 -1.51 -0.07 -7.19
C ASP A 188 -2.39 -0.60 -8.33
N GLU A 189 -1.82 -0.85 -9.51
CA GLU A 189 -2.53 -1.44 -10.64
C GLU A 189 -3.10 -2.83 -10.29
N ILE A 190 -2.33 -3.72 -9.65
CA ILE A 190 -2.81 -5.06 -9.27
C ILE A 190 -4.00 -4.99 -8.30
N LEU A 191 -3.96 -4.09 -7.33
CA LEU A 191 -4.97 -4.02 -6.27
C LEU A 191 -6.18 -3.18 -6.67
N ASN A 192 -5.91 -2.03 -7.26
CA ASN A 192 -6.96 -1.11 -7.65
C ASN A 192 -7.46 -1.43 -9.04
N ASP A 193 -6.61 -1.67 -10.04
CA ASP A 193 -7.04 -1.92 -11.43
C ASP A 193 -7.47 -3.35 -11.69
N ASP A 194 -6.65 -4.33 -11.32
CA ASP A 194 -7.00 -5.74 -11.48
C ASP A 194 -7.94 -6.22 -10.38
N LEU A 195 -8.06 -5.51 -9.26
CA LEU A 195 -8.88 -5.90 -8.10
C LEU A 195 -8.44 -7.24 -7.46
N LYS A 196 -7.14 -7.59 -7.52
CA LYS A 196 -6.63 -8.80 -6.85
C LYS A 196 -6.63 -8.61 -5.33
N GLN A 197 -6.84 -9.70 -4.60
CA GLN A 197 -6.79 -9.70 -3.13
C GLN A 197 -5.44 -10.22 -2.66
N ILE A 198 -4.39 -9.42 -2.85
CA ILE A 198 -3.01 -9.73 -2.44
C ILE A 198 -2.65 -8.87 -1.23
N CYS A 199 -2.10 -9.50 -0.20
CA CYS A 199 -1.67 -8.81 1.02
C CYS A 199 -0.15 -8.72 1.18
N LEU A 200 0.59 -9.55 0.42
CA LEU A 200 2.04 -9.60 0.42
C LEU A 200 2.56 -9.67 -1.02
N PHE A 201 3.42 -8.73 -1.39
CA PHE A 201 4.15 -8.75 -2.66
C PHE A 201 5.63 -8.95 -2.42
N ARG A 202 6.28 -9.68 -3.32
CA ARG A 202 7.74 -9.77 -3.38
C ARG A 202 8.25 -8.95 -4.55
N GLY A 203 9.19 -8.05 -4.26
CA GLY A 203 9.94 -7.28 -5.25
C GLY A 203 11.28 -7.93 -5.58
N MET A 204 12.20 -7.14 -6.14
CA MET A 204 13.55 -7.62 -6.42
C MET A 204 14.28 -8.02 -5.14
N GLY A 205 14.98 -9.16 -5.20
CA GLY A 205 15.80 -9.66 -4.09
C GLY A 205 14.96 -10.06 -2.88
N ASN A 206 15.20 -9.37 -1.75
CA ASN A 206 14.56 -9.62 -0.46
C ASN A 206 13.58 -8.51 -0.05
N THR A 207 13.17 -7.66 -0.99
CA THR A 207 12.20 -6.59 -0.74
C THR A 207 10.78 -7.15 -0.73
N TYR A 208 10.04 -6.86 0.33
CA TYR A 208 8.63 -7.25 0.46
C TYR A 208 7.75 -6.04 0.76
N TYR A 209 6.56 -6.04 0.16
CA TYR A 209 5.53 -5.03 0.34
C TYR A 209 4.35 -5.67 1.06
N THR A 210 4.12 -5.27 2.30
CA THR A 210 3.12 -5.89 3.17
C THR A 210 2.01 -4.90 3.47
N GLN A 211 0.75 -5.31 3.36
CA GLN A 211 -0.36 -4.46 3.81
C GLN A 211 -0.19 -4.10 5.29
N SER A 212 -0.22 -2.81 5.62
CA SER A 212 0.05 -2.32 6.97
C SER A 212 -0.94 -2.84 8.00
N LYS A 213 -2.18 -3.12 7.59
CA LYS A 213 -3.19 -3.75 8.45
C LYS A 213 -2.75 -5.14 8.90
N VAL A 214 -2.22 -5.95 7.98
CA VAL A 214 -1.69 -7.28 8.30
C VAL A 214 -0.55 -7.14 9.30
N VAL A 215 0.44 -6.27 9.01
CA VAL A 215 1.57 -6.04 9.94
C VAL A 215 1.07 -5.72 11.36
N ARG A 216 0.11 -4.80 11.51
CA ARG A 216 -0.44 -4.42 12.81
C ARG A 216 -1.12 -5.58 13.56
N GLU A 217 -1.76 -6.50 12.84
CA GLU A 217 -2.46 -7.64 13.43
C GLU A 217 -1.51 -8.75 13.87
N ILE A 218 -0.42 -8.99 13.14
CA ILE A 218 0.44 -10.16 13.37
C ILE A 218 1.81 -9.86 13.98
N TYR A 219 2.26 -8.60 13.96
CA TYR A 219 3.60 -8.22 14.43
C TYR A 219 3.81 -8.58 15.90
N LEU A 220 2.85 -8.28 16.77
CA LEU A 220 2.97 -8.51 18.22
C LEU A 220 3.09 -9.98 18.61
N ASN A 221 2.69 -10.91 17.73
CA ASN A 221 2.87 -12.35 17.94
C ASN A 221 4.35 -12.77 17.81
N HIS A 222 5.16 -11.95 17.15
CA HIS A 222 6.56 -12.24 16.82
C HIS A 222 7.53 -11.27 17.51
N ASN A 223 7.15 -10.00 17.67
CA ASN A 223 8.02 -8.90 18.12
C ASN A 223 9.33 -8.78 17.30
N ASP A 224 9.29 -9.23 16.05
CA ASP A 224 10.41 -9.21 15.12
C ASP A 224 9.84 -9.22 13.70
N TYR A 225 10.13 -8.18 12.92
CA TYR A 225 9.55 -8.04 11.59
C TYR A 225 10.01 -9.15 10.62
N ASP A 226 11.27 -9.61 10.73
CA ASP A 226 11.79 -10.67 9.86
C ASP A 226 11.10 -12.02 10.14
N LEU A 227 10.88 -12.35 11.42
CA LEU A 227 10.16 -13.56 11.81
C LEU A 227 8.69 -13.49 11.38
N MET A 228 8.05 -12.35 11.61
CA MET A 228 6.68 -12.09 11.17
C MET A 228 6.54 -12.24 9.65
N LEU A 229 7.47 -11.66 8.88
CA LEU A 229 7.45 -11.71 7.43
C LEU A 229 7.60 -13.14 6.90
N LYS A 230 8.45 -13.95 7.53
CA LYS A 230 8.62 -15.36 7.18
C LYS A 230 7.35 -16.17 7.41
N ASP A 231 6.67 -15.97 8.54
CA ASP A 231 5.39 -16.63 8.82
C ASP A 231 4.29 -16.15 7.86
N LEU A 232 4.23 -14.84 7.61
CA LEU A 232 3.27 -14.24 6.69
C LEU A 232 3.48 -14.74 5.26
N GLN A 233 4.72 -14.91 4.80
CA GLN A 233 5.01 -15.46 3.48
C GLN A 233 4.41 -16.86 3.32
N ASN A 234 4.66 -17.75 4.27
CA ASN A 234 4.12 -19.11 4.25
C ASN A 234 2.59 -19.12 4.24
N THR A 235 1.97 -18.27 5.06
CA THR A 235 0.51 -18.17 5.17
C THR A 235 -0.11 -17.57 3.91
N SER A 236 0.48 -16.51 3.36
CA SER A 236 0.00 -15.82 2.17
C SER A 236 0.08 -16.71 0.93
N ILE A 237 1.15 -17.50 0.78
CA ILE A 237 1.26 -18.47 -0.32
C ILE A 237 0.16 -19.53 -0.21
N LYS A 238 -0.05 -20.11 0.99
CA LYS A 238 -1.09 -21.12 1.21
C LYS A 238 -2.50 -20.60 0.93
N GLN A 239 -2.74 -19.31 1.18
CA GLN A 239 -4.04 -18.67 0.99
C GLN A 239 -4.22 -18.02 -0.39
N GLY A 240 -3.20 -18.06 -1.27
CA GLY A 240 -3.24 -17.40 -2.57
C GLY A 240 -3.25 -15.87 -2.49
N MET A 241 -2.76 -15.29 -1.40
CA MET A 241 -2.67 -13.84 -1.14
C MET A 241 -1.24 -13.28 -1.31
N TYR A 242 -0.40 -14.03 -2.02
CA TYR A 242 0.99 -13.69 -2.34
C TYR A 242 1.15 -13.47 -3.85
N GLN A 243 1.97 -12.50 -4.24
CA GLN A 243 2.36 -12.32 -5.64
C GLN A 243 3.82 -11.86 -5.76
N ASP A 244 4.57 -12.50 -6.66
CA ASP A 244 5.87 -12.00 -7.12
C ASP A 244 5.67 -10.96 -8.22
N LEU A 245 6.38 -9.82 -8.13
CA LEU A 245 6.30 -8.75 -9.13
C LEU A 245 7.15 -9.04 -10.37
N TYR A 246 8.02 -10.05 -10.36
CA TYR A 246 8.97 -10.32 -11.44
C TYR A 246 8.80 -11.71 -12.07
N GLU A 247 7.77 -12.45 -11.66
CA GLU A 247 7.24 -13.64 -12.34
C GLU A 247 6.05 -13.28 -13.25
#